data_AF-A0A1G2YXI5-F1
#
_entry.id   AF-A0A1G2YXI5-F1
#
_cell.length_a   1.000
_cell.length_b   1.000
_cell.length_c   1.000
_cell.angle_alpha   90.00
_cell.angle_beta   90.00
_cell.angle_gamma   90.00
#
_symmetry.space_group_name_H-M   'P 1'
#
loop_
_entity.id
_entity.type
_entity.pdbx_description
1 polymer ?
#
loop_
_entity_poly.entity_id
_entity_poly.type
_entity_poly.pdbx_seq_one_letter_code
_entity_poly.pdbx_strand_id
1 'polypeptide(L)'
;MLLKALLEVDEDYQLVIIDFGGYWLVKYYDELLPLFMSHGRRIKELYVALQSGSERILRAMNRPEAGKEVLSRLKELRQKIPHLTLRTTVIVGFPGETEDDFRQTVEAVREVDFSAVEICKYSDRPGTAASAMQGKVSQEVIDRRVKELSRYC
;
A
#
# COMPACT_ATOMS: atom_id res chain seq x y z
N MET A 1 7.29 20.63 -9.44
CA MET A 1 7.02 19.19 -9.26
C MET A 1 6.68 18.60 -10.62
N LEU A 2 7.33 17.50 -11.02
CA LEU A 2 7.12 16.85 -12.34
C LEU A 2 5.65 16.60 -12.66
N LEU A 3 4.87 16.10 -11.69
CA LEU A 3 3.44 15.83 -11.87
C LEU A 3 2.64 17.07 -12.33
N LYS A 4 2.93 18.27 -11.79
CA LYS A 4 2.25 19.51 -12.23
C LYS A 4 2.55 19.81 -13.69
N ALA A 5 3.82 19.73 -14.09
CA ALA A 5 4.23 19.97 -15.47
C ALA A 5 3.62 18.95 -16.45
N LEU A 6 3.48 17.68 -16.04
CA LEU A 6 2.80 16.67 -16.85
C LEU A 6 1.33 17.04 -17.05
N LEU A 7 0.62 17.42 -15.98
CA LEU A 7 -0.81 17.75 -16.02
C LEU A 7 -1.13 19.01 -16.86
N GLU A 8 -0.16 19.88 -17.11
CA GLU A 8 -0.28 21.05 -17.97
C GLU A 8 -0.18 20.72 -19.47
N VAL A 9 0.27 19.51 -19.84
CA VAL A 9 0.31 19.07 -21.24
C VAL A 9 -1.12 18.96 -21.78
N ASP A 10 -1.40 19.68 -22.87
CA ASP A 10 -2.70 19.72 -23.55
C ASP A 10 -2.78 18.63 -24.65
N GLU A 11 -2.72 17.38 -24.20
CA GLU A 11 -2.82 16.18 -25.05
C GLU A 11 -3.74 15.16 -24.36
N ASP A 12 -4.27 14.21 -25.12
CA ASP A 12 -5.10 13.13 -24.57
C ASP A 12 -4.21 11.99 -24.03
N TYR A 13 -4.08 11.92 -22.70
CA TYR A 13 -3.35 10.86 -22.00
C TYR A 13 -3.95 10.60 -20.61
N GLN A 14 -3.57 9.45 -20.04
CA GLN A 14 -3.86 9.12 -18.65
C GLN A 14 -2.55 8.82 -17.92
N LEU A 15 -2.43 9.34 -16.70
CA LEU A 15 -1.33 9.08 -15.79
C LEU A 15 -1.65 7.89 -14.88
N VAL A 16 -0.69 6.98 -14.81
CA VAL A 16 -0.67 5.86 -13.87
C VAL A 16 0.59 6.04 -13.03
N ILE A 17 0.41 6.22 -11.73
CA ILE A 17 1.52 6.42 -10.79
C ILE A 17 1.75 5.11 -10.05
N ILE A 18 2.88 4.47 -10.33
CA ILE A 18 3.27 3.19 -9.75
C ILE A 18 4.45 3.32 -8.78
N ASP A 19 4.61 2.31 -7.93
CA ASP A 19 5.70 2.22 -6.94
C ASP A 19 5.84 3.48 -6.06
N PHE A 20 4.70 4.08 -5.71
CA PHE A 20 4.71 5.30 -4.92
C PHE A 20 4.88 4.97 -3.44
N GLY A 21 5.98 5.42 -2.86
CA GLY A 21 6.30 5.14 -1.46
C GLY A 21 5.32 5.83 -0.50
N GLY A 22 4.78 5.10 0.47
CA GLY A 22 3.85 5.65 1.47
C GLY A 22 4.38 6.87 2.22
N TYR A 23 5.68 6.90 2.55
CA TYR A 23 6.31 8.10 3.13
C TYR A 23 6.13 9.35 2.25
N TRP A 24 6.32 9.21 0.93
CA TRP A 24 6.17 10.32 -0.02
C TRP A 24 4.71 10.73 -0.21
N LEU A 25 3.77 9.78 -0.12
CA LEU A 25 2.35 10.09 -0.07
C LEU A 25 2.03 11.00 1.11
N VAL A 26 2.47 10.63 2.32
CA VAL A 26 2.22 11.43 3.51
C VAL A 26 2.90 12.78 3.40
N LYS A 27 4.20 12.79 3.04
CA LYS A 27 5.00 14.01 2.97
C LYS A 27 4.43 15.06 2.02
N TYR A 28 3.91 14.65 0.87
CA TYR A 28 3.40 15.55 -0.17
C TYR A 28 1.88 15.56 -0.28
N TYR A 29 1.16 15.00 0.69
CA TYR A 29 -0.28 14.77 0.58
C TYR A 29 -1.05 16.05 0.26
N ASP A 30 -0.78 17.13 0.99
CA ASP A 30 -1.47 18.41 0.85
C ASP A 30 -1.21 19.08 -0.51
N GLU A 31 -0.09 18.77 -1.17
CA GLU A 31 0.20 19.23 -2.53
C GLU A 31 -0.41 18.31 -3.60
N LEU A 32 -0.48 17.00 -3.34
CA LEU A 32 -0.99 16.01 -4.27
C LEU A 32 -2.52 16.04 -4.33
N LEU A 33 -3.20 16.09 -3.19
CA LEU A 33 -4.65 15.99 -3.13
C LEU A 33 -5.37 17.03 -4.01
N PRO A 34 -5.03 18.33 -3.98
CA PRO A 34 -5.65 19.32 -4.86
C PRO A 34 -5.45 19.00 -6.34
N LEU A 35 -4.28 18.48 -6.73
CA LEU A 35 -3.99 18.11 -8.12
C LEU A 35 -4.84 16.94 -8.59
N PHE A 36 -5.00 15.92 -7.73
CA PHE A 36 -5.85 14.77 -8.02
C PHE A 36 -7.31 15.20 -8.15
N MET A 37 -7.77 16.12 -7.30
CA MET A 37 -9.13 16.65 -7.36
C MET A 37 -9.36 17.55 -8.61
N SER A 38 -8.41 18.42 -8.95
CA SER A 38 -8.57 19.39 -10.03
C SER A 38 -8.37 18.80 -11.43
N HIS A 39 -7.56 17.73 -11.54
CA HIS A 39 -7.26 17.09 -12.83
C HIS A 39 -8.03 15.77 -13.04
N GLY A 40 -8.95 15.44 -12.15
CA GLY A 40 -9.94 14.37 -12.28
C GLY A 40 -9.39 13.10 -12.93
N ARG A 41 -10.06 12.65 -14.00
CA ARG A 41 -9.77 11.39 -14.72
C ARG A 41 -8.41 11.32 -15.43
N ARG A 42 -7.63 12.41 -15.47
CA ARG A 42 -6.25 12.37 -16.01
C ARG A 42 -5.35 11.52 -15.13
N ILE A 43 -5.52 11.56 -13.81
CA ILE A 43 -4.82 10.65 -12.90
C ILE A 43 -5.73 9.43 -12.69
N LYS A 44 -5.45 8.37 -13.42
CA LYS A 44 -6.29 7.18 -13.44
C LYS A 44 -6.04 6.27 -12.25
N GLU A 45 -4.77 6.11 -11.89
CA GLU A 45 -4.35 5.08 -10.97
C GLU A 45 -3.20 5.56 -10.08
N LEU A 46 -3.28 5.20 -8.81
CA LEU A 46 -2.22 5.36 -7.83
C LEU A 46 -1.97 4.01 -7.14
N TYR A 47 -0.77 3.48 -7.30
CA TYR A 47 -0.30 2.29 -6.61
C TYR A 47 0.67 2.70 -5.48
N VAL A 48 0.19 2.54 -4.24
CA VAL A 48 1.00 2.71 -3.02
C VAL A 48 1.19 1.37 -2.34
N ALA A 49 2.43 0.97 -2.12
CA ALA A 49 2.74 -0.28 -1.44
C ALA A 49 2.55 -0.14 0.08
N LEU A 50 1.44 -0.66 0.61
CA LEU A 50 1.13 -0.61 2.05
C LEU A 50 2.04 -1.56 2.84
N GLN A 51 2.40 -2.71 2.25
CA GLN A 51 3.22 -3.78 2.82
C GLN A 51 2.55 -4.52 3.99
N SER A 52 2.09 -3.83 5.03
CA SER A 52 1.36 -4.41 6.16
C SER A 52 0.43 -3.36 6.77
N GLY A 53 -0.70 -3.79 7.34
CA GLY A 53 -1.55 -2.92 8.17
C GLY A 53 -1.05 -2.78 9.61
N SER A 54 -0.06 -3.59 10.04
CA SER A 54 0.50 -3.53 11.40
C SER A 54 1.68 -2.57 11.47
N GLU A 55 1.59 -1.56 12.34
CA GLU A 55 2.72 -0.66 12.63
C GLU A 55 3.94 -1.41 13.16
N ARG A 56 3.73 -2.48 13.92
CA ARG A 56 4.81 -3.28 14.49
C ARG A 56 5.60 -3.99 13.38
N ILE A 57 4.89 -4.57 12.41
CA ILE A 57 5.50 -5.23 11.25
C ILE A 57 6.13 -4.20 10.31
N LEU A 58 5.49 -3.06 10.07
CA LEU A 58 6.08 -1.98 9.28
C LEU A 58 7.37 -1.45 9.88
N ARG A 59 7.44 -1.27 11.21
CA ARG A 59 8.69 -0.92 11.90
C ARG A 59 9.76 -1.99 11.72
N ALA A 60 9.40 -3.26 11.83
CA ALA A 60 10.32 -4.37 11.59
C ALA A 60 10.80 -4.46 10.13
N MET A 61 9.99 -3.97 9.18
CA MET A 61 10.37 -3.77 7.77
C MET A 61 11.18 -2.49 7.51
N ASN A 62 11.57 -1.75 8.56
CA ASN A 62 12.24 -0.45 8.48
C ASN A 62 11.41 0.64 7.79
N ARG A 63 10.09 0.67 8.06
CA ARG A 63 9.12 1.64 7.54
C ARG A 63 8.32 2.33 8.67
N PRO A 64 8.99 3.01 9.62
CA PRO A 64 8.34 3.48 10.85
C PRO A 64 7.28 4.58 10.65
N GLU A 65 7.37 5.35 9.56
CA GLU A 65 6.52 6.53 9.32
C GLU A 65 5.28 6.23 8.45
N ALA A 66 5.13 4.99 7.97
CA ALA A 66 4.24 4.67 6.85
C ALA A 66 2.97 3.90 7.23
N GLY A 67 2.65 3.68 8.50
CA GLY A 67 1.52 2.83 8.89
C GLY A 67 0.19 3.55 8.90
N LYS A 68 -0.21 4.05 10.08
CA LYS A 68 -1.52 4.68 10.29
C LYS A 68 -1.75 5.89 9.41
N GLU A 69 -0.72 6.71 9.21
CA GLU A 69 -0.87 7.95 8.44
C GLU A 69 -1.10 7.66 6.95
N VAL A 70 -0.32 6.75 6.35
CA VAL A 70 -0.54 6.32 4.95
C VAL A 70 -1.94 5.73 4.79
N LEU A 71 -2.35 4.86 5.72
CA LEU A 71 -3.69 4.29 5.69
C LEU A 71 -4.77 5.38 5.76
N SER A 72 -4.63 6.36 6.65
CA SER A 72 -5.53 7.52 6.74
C SER A 72 -5.62 8.29 5.41
N ARG A 73 -4.47 8.57 4.79
CA ARG A 73 -4.38 9.28 3.49
C ARG A 73 -4.99 8.51 2.33
N LEU A 74 -4.84 7.19 2.31
CA LEU A 74 -5.47 6.33 1.31
C LEU A 74 -6.99 6.27 1.50
N LYS A 75 -7.49 6.18 2.73
CA LYS A 75 -8.93 6.28 3.04
C LYS A 75 -9.51 7.61 2.59
N GLU A 76 -8.82 8.71 2.89
CA GLU A 76 -9.23 10.06 2.48
C GLU A 76 -9.26 10.20 0.95
N LEU A 77 -8.27 9.65 0.23
CA LEU A 77 -8.28 9.61 -1.24
C LEU A 77 -9.48 8.82 -1.78
N ARG A 78 -9.76 7.63 -1.23
CA ARG A 78 -10.92 6.82 -1.64
C ARG A 78 -12.23 7.59 -1.46
N GLN A 79 -12.39 8.30 -0.35
CA GLN A 79 -13.60 9.07 -0.05
C GLN A 79 -13.74 10.30 -0.97
N LYS A 80 -12.66 11.08 -1.15
CA LYS A 80 -12.69 12.31 -1.95
C LYS A 80 -12.69 12.06 -3.46
N ILE A 81 -12.12 10.94 -3.90
CA ILE A 81 -11.93 10.62 -5.33
C ILE A 81 -12.33 9.16 -5.59
N PRO A 82 -13.64 8.82 -5.52
CA PRO A 82 -14.10 7.43 -5.60
C PRO A 82 -13.73 6.71 -6.91
N HIS A 83 -13.54 7.47 -7.99
CA HIS A 83 -13.20 6.95 -9.32
C HIS A 83 -11.70 6.68 -9.52
N LEU A 84 -10.84 7.10 -8.59
CA LEU A 84 -9.41 6.82 -8.65
C LEU A 84 -9.18 5.32 -8.39
N THR A 85 -8.46 4.66 -9.30
CA THR A 85 -7.99 3.30 -9.06
C THR A 85 -6.89 3.34 -8.02
N LEU A 86 -7.17 2.82 -6.82
CA LEU A 86 -6.16 2.65 -5.77
C LEU A 86 -5.71 1.21 -5.76
N ARG A 87 -4.40 0.99 -5.92
CA ARG A 87 -3.80 -0.35 -5.83
C ARG A 87 -2.79 -0.40 -4.71
N THR A 88 -2.62 -1.59 -4.15
CA THR A 88 -1.62 -1.82 -3.12
C THR A 88 -0.96 -3.18 -3.24
N THR A 89 0.11 -3.33 -2.47
CA THR A 89 0.79 -4.60 -2.21
C THR A 89 0.79 -4.84 -0.72
N VAL A 90 0.63 -6.09 -0.31
CA VAL A 90 0.79 -6.55 1.07
C VAL A 90 1.70 -7.77 1.10
N ILE A 91 2.57 -7.83 2.10
CA ILE A 91 3.43 -8.98 2.37
C ILE A 91 2.80 -9.80 3.49
N VAL A 92 2.62 -11.09 3.25
CA VAL A 92 2.09 -12.05 4.22
C VAL A 92 3.21 -12.97 4.69
N GLY A 93 3.30 -13.19 6.00
CA GLY A 93 4.27 -14.12 6.58
C GLY A 93 5.62 -13.50 6.91
N PHE A 94 5.70 -12.17 7.04
CA PHE A 94 6.93 -11.52 7.45
C PHE A 94 7.41 -12.08 8.81
N PRO A 95 8.72 -12.25 9.04
CA PRO A 95 9.23 -12.80 10.30
C PRO A 95 8.70 -12.05 11.52
N GLY A 96 8.07 -12.79 12.43
CA GLY A 96 7.44 -12.28 13.63
C GLY A 96 5.97 -11.87 13.46
N GLU A 97 5.35 -11.98 12.28
CA GLU A 97 3.93 -11.63 12.04
C GLU A 97 2.95 -12.54 12.83
N THR A 98 2.26 -11.94 13.80
CA THR A 98 1.24 -12.63 14.61
C THR A 98 -0.12 -12.61 13.91
N GLU A 99 -1.10 -13.31 14.48
CA GLU A 99 -2.47 -13.27 13.97
C GLU A 99 -3.06 -11.85 14.03
N ASP A 100 -2.84 -11.12 15.12
CA ASP A 100 -3.35 -9.75 15.29
C ASP A 100 -2.76 -8.77 14.27
N ASP A 101 -1.50 -8.94 13.87
CA ASP A 101 -0.88 -8.11 12.83
C ASP A 101 -1.47 -8.40 11.44
N PHE A 102 -1.73 -9.68 11.19
CA PHE A 102 -2.41 -10.10 9.96
C PHE A 102 -3.84 -9.55 9.93
N ARG A 103 -4.57 -9.60 11.04
CA ARG A 103 -5.93 -9.03 11.16
C ARG A 103 -5.95 -7.52 10.90
N GLN A 104 -4.95 -6.78 11.40
CA GLN A 104 -4.78 -5.36 11.07
C GLN A 104 -4.56 -5.14 9.56
N THR A 105 -3.82 -6.03 8.88
CA THR A 105 -3.62 -5.95 7.43
C THR A 105 -4.91 -6.23 6.66
N VAL A 106 -5.68 -7.24 7.06
CA VAL A 106 -7.01 -7.51 6.49
C VAL A 106 -7.96 -6.32 6.68
N GLU A 107 -7.98 -5.74 7.87
CA GLU A 107 -8.81 -4.58 8.17
C GLU A 107 -8.41 -3.36 7.32
N ALA A 108 -7.11 -3.06 7.22
CA ALA A 108 -6.62 -1.96 6.40
C ALA A 108 -7.01 -2.10 4.92
N VAL A 109 -6.92 -3.32 4.37
CA VAL A 109 -7.37 -3.62 3.00
C VAL A 109 -8.88 -3.40 2.85
N ARG A 110 -9.66 -3.89 3.81
CA ARG A 110 -11.12 -3.77 3.82
C ARG A 110 -11.59 -2.33 3.92
N GLU A 111 -10.97 -1.52 4.78
CA GLU A 111 -11.40 -0.15 5.04
C GLU A 111 -11.05 0.82 3.89
N VAL A 112 -9.95 0.60 3.17
CA VAL A 112 -9.57 1.44 2.02
C VAL A 112 -10.36 1.06 0.76
N ASP A 113 -10.84 -0.19 0.68
CA ASP A 113 -11.53 -0.72 -0.50
C ASP A 113 -10.67 -0.53 -1.75
N PHE A 114 -9.48 -1.13 -1.75
CA PHE A 114 -8.54 -1.05 -2.88
C PHE A 114 -9.16 -1.68 -4.13
N SER A 115 -8.91 -1.05 -5.27
CA SER A 115 -9.35 -1.56 -6.57
C SER A 115 -8.59 -2.82 -7.00
N ALA A 116 -7.39 -3.03 -6.48
CA ALA A 116 -6.68 -4.31 -6.54
C ALA A 116 -5.64 -4.40 -5.41
N VAL A 117 -5.49 -5.61 -4.87
CA VAL A 117 -4.50 -5.92 -3.82
C VAL A 117 -3.57 -7.01 -4.33
N GLU A 118 -2.30 -6.70 -4.45
CA GLU A 118 -1.27 -7.69 -4.74
C GLU A 118 -0.78 -8.33 -3.44
N ILE A 119 -0.86 -9.66 -3.35
CA ILE A 119 -0.43 -10.40 -2.16
C ILE A 119 0.92 -11.05 -2.44
N CYS A 120 1.97 -10.58 -1.77
CA CYS A 120 3.29 -11.17 -1.80
C CYS A 120 3.46 -12.12 -0.60
N LYS A 121 3.82 -13.38 -0.85
CA LYS A 121 4.30 -14.27 0.21
C LYS A 121 5.71 -13.85 0.61
N TYR A 122 5.97 -13.72 1.90
CA TYR A 122 7.35 -13.55 2.36
C TYR A 122 8.19 -14.76 1.96
N SER A 123 9.40 -14.49 1.48
CA SER A 123 10.42 -15.50 1.24
C SER A 123 11.78 -14.95 1.68
N ASP A 124 12.58 -15.82 2.29
CA ASP A 124 13.92 -15.44 2.72
C ASP A 124 14.78 -15.10 1.51
N ARG A 125 15.35 -13.90 1.53
CA ARG A 125 16.39 -13.48 0.58
C ARG A 125 17.72 -13.45 1.33
N PRO A 126 18.70 -14.32 0.98
CA PRO A 126 19.98 -14.37 1.66
C PRO A 126 20.64 -12.99 1.77
N GLY A 127 21.21 -12.68 2.93
CA GLY A 127 21.89 -11.41 3.20
C GLY A 127 20.98 -10.25 3.60
N THR A 128 19.65 -10.43 3.63
CA THR A 128 18.74 -9.40 4.14
C THR A 128 18.58 -9.48 5.66
N ALA A 129 18.37 -8.35 6.33
CA ALA A 129 18.09 -8.32 7.77
C ALA A 129 16.90 -9.22 8.14
N ALA A 130 15.85 -9.20 7.31
CA ALA A 130 14.68 -10.04 7.49
C ALA A 130 15.02 -11.54 7.47
N SER A 131 15.98 -11.98 6.64
CA SER A 131 16.38 -13.39 6.57
C SER A 131 16.93 -13.93 7.89
N ALA A 132 17.63 -13.08 8.67
CA ALA A 132 18.17 -13.44 9.97
C ALA A 132 17.17 -13.31 11.14
N MET A 133 15.98 -12.75 10.92
CA MET A 133 14.98 -12.59 11.97
C MET A 133 14.38 -13.92 12.43
N GLN A 134 14.14 -14.04 13.73
CA GLN A 134 13.39 -15.16 14.31
C GLN A 134 11.87 -15.01 14.07
N GLY A 135 11.10 -16.05 14.43
CA GLY A 135 9.65 -16.04 14.32
C GLY A 135 9.15 -16.18 12.89
N LYS A 136 9.85 -16.96 12.05
CA LYS A 136 9.39 -17.28 10.70
C LYS A 136 8.00 -17.90 10.75
N VAL A 137 7.10 -17.40 9.89
CA VAL A 137 5.74 -17.92 9.78
C VAL A 137 5.78 -19.18 8.91
N SER A 138 5.08 -20.24 9.34
CA SER A 138 5.04 -21.49 8.57
C SER A 138 4.32 -21.30 7.24
N GLN A 139 4.72 -22.06 6.22
CA GLN A 139 4.10 -21.99 4.89
C GLN A 139 2.59 -22.24 4.95
N GLU A 140 2.13 -23.14 5.81
CA GLU A 140 0.70 -23.42 6.03
C GLU A 140 -0.07 -22.18 6.49
N VAL A 141 0.49 -21.41 7.43
CA VAL A 141 -0.13 -20.17 7.90
C VAL A 141 -0.11 -19.10 6.81
N ILE A 142 0.99 -18.98 6.06
CA ILE A 142 1.09 -18.07 4.92
C ILE A 142 0.01 -18.39 3.88
N ASP A 143 -0.14 -19.66 3.49
CA ASP A 143 -1.11 -20.08 2.48
C ASP A 143 -2.56 -19.84 2.94
N ARG A 144 -2.86 -20.11 4.21
CA ARG A 144 -4.16 -19.78 4.82
C ARG A 144 -4.45 -18.28 4.75
N ARG A 145 -3.47 -17.44 5.12
CA ARG A 145 -3.57 -15.98 5.11
C ARG A 145 -3.73 -15.41 3.69
N VAL A 146 -3.00 -15.94 2.71
CA VAL A 146 -3.15 -15.58 1.30
C VAL A 146 -4.56 -15.90 0.80
N LYS A 147 -5.08 -17.11 1.09
CA LYS A 147 -6.45 -17.50 0.71
C LYS A 147 -7.52 -16.60 1.35
N GLU A 148 -7.26 -16.06 2.53
CA GLU A 148 -8.17 -15.12 3.17
C GLU A 148 -8.14 -13.75 2.48
N LEU A 149 -6.95 -13.19 2.24
CA LEU A 149 -6.79 -11.89 1.59
C LEU A 149 -7.22 -11.91 0.12
N SER A 150 -7.15 -13.05 -0.57
CA SER A 150 -7.54 -13.17 -1.98
C SER A 150 -9.01 -12.87 -2.25
N ARG A 151 -9.83 -12.74 -1.20
CA ARG A 151 -11.23 -12.30 -1.28
C ARG A 151 -11.37 -10.80 -1.57
N TYR A 152 -10.29 -10.04 -1.41
CA TYR A 152 -10.21 -8.59 -1.63
C TYR A 152 -9.33 -8.22 -2.83
N CYS A 153 -8.95 -9.20 -3.65
CA CYS A 153 -8.12 -9.03 -4.84
C CYS A 153 -8.96 -8.79 -6.09
#